data_AF-A0A1I8I016-F1
#
_entry.id   AF-A0A1I8I016-F1
#
_cell.length_a   1.000
_cell.length_b   1.000
_cell.length_c   1.000
_cell.angle_alpha   90.00
_cell.angle_beta   90.00
_cell.angle_gamma   90.00
#
_symmetry.space_group_name_H-M   'P 1'
#
loop_
_entity.id
_entity.type
_entity.pdbx_description
1 polymer ?
#
loop_
_entity_poly.entity_id
_entity_poly.type
_entity_poly.pdbx_seq_one_letter_code
_entity_poly.pdbx_strand_id
1 'polypeptide(L)'
;AQRPGRQPLTAWILASIDDSQQDRHLSEELHRLLSDAGFTEQRAKCQQSLADWLQGVARVLTQDRRQMTGSYAEGWANSLVQVNGRTAADSDIDWTVLVAEQNFHLEGGCKTKKDSCRAATRLQVMEGHA
;
A
#
# COMPACT_ATOMS: atom_id res chain seq x y z
N ALA A 1 -38.30 8.98 -32.01
CA ALA A 1 -37.17 8.90 -31.07
C ALA A 1 -37.32 10.01 -30.03
N GLN A 2 -37.65 9.65 -28.79
CA GLN A 2 -37.87 10.60 -27.69
C GLN A 2 -36.52 11.13 -27.19
N ARG A 3 -36.42 12.44 -27.01
CA ARG A 3 -35.25 13.09 -26.38
C ARG A 3 -35.27 12.79 -24.88
N PRO A 4 -34.16 12.43 -24.23
CA PRO A 4 -34.13 12.27 -22.79
C PRO A 4 -34.33 13.63 -22.14
N GLY A 5 -35.32 13.71 -21.24
CA GLY A 5 -35.67 14.93 -20.53
C GLY A 5 -34.50 15.45 -19.70
N ARG A 6 -34.26 16.76 -19.78
CA ARG A 6 -33.35 17.46 -18.86
C ARG A 6 -33.87 17.28 -17.43
N GLN A 7 -33.22 16.44 -16.64
CA GLN A 7 -33.40 16.49 -15.19
C GLN A 7 -32.93 17.86 -14.69
N PRO A 8 -33.67 18.51 -13.77
CA PRO A 8 -33.29 19.82 -13.26
C PRO A 8 -31.96 19.73 -12.49
N LEU A 9 -31.08 20.72 -12.63
CA LEU A 9 -29.76 20.80 -11.97
C LEU A 9 -29.83 20.57 -10.46
N THR A 10 -30.95 20.92 -9.83
CA THR A 10 -31.23 20.67 -8.41
C THR A 10 -31.35 19.18 -8.06
N ALA A 11 -31.87 18.35 -8.96
CA ALA A 11 -31.94 16.90 -8.75
C ALA A 11 -30.54 16.26 -8.79
N TRP A 12 -29.65 16.76 -9.65
CA TRP A 12 -28.25 16.33 -9.70
C TRP A 12 -27.48 16.77 -8.45
N ILE A 13 -27.65 18.02 -8.01
CA ILE A 13 -26.99 18.52 -6.80
C ILE A 13 -27.47 17.75 -5.56
N LEU A 14 -28.77 17.49 -5.43
CA LEU A 14 -29.30 16.70 -4.31
C LEU A 14 -28.82 15.26 -4.36
N ALA A 15 -28.79 14.61 -5.52
CA ALA A 15 -28.25 13.26 -5.68
C ALA A 15 -26.74 13.21 -5.36
N SER A 16 -25.96 14.19 -5.79
CA SER A 16 -24.52 14.28 -5.46
C SER A 16 -24.26 14.62 -3.99
N ILE A 17 -25.14 15.39 -3.35
CA ILE A 17 -25.07 15.63 -1.90
C ILE A 17 -25.45 14.35 -1.15
N ASP A 18 -26.48 13.64 -1.58
CA ASP A 18 -26.92 12.36 -0.99
C ASP A 18 -25.81 11.30 -1.09
N ASP A 19 -25.17 11.20 -2.26
CA ASP A 19 -23.98 10.38 -2.52
C ASP A 19 -22.82 10.75 -1.58
N SER A 20 -22.53 12.05 -1.42
CA SER A 20 -21.46 12.52 -0.52
C SER A 20 -21.75 12.25 0.98
N GLN A 21 -23.01 12.31 1.40
CA GLN A 21 -23.41 12.01 2.78
C GLN A 21 -23.38 10.52 3.04
N GLN A 22 -23.83 9.72 2.07
CA GLN A 22 -23.75 8.27 2.12
C GLN A 22 -22.30 7.78 2.16
N ASP A 23 -21.43 8.32 1.31
CA ASP A 23 -19.99 8.02 1.30
C ASP A 23 -19.34 8.37 2.63
N ARG A 24 -19.68 9.53 3.21
CA ARG A 24 -19.19 9.93 4.53
C ARG A 24 -19.63 8.93 5.61
N HIS A 25 -20.90 8.54 5.62
CA HIS A 25 -21.41 7.57 6.57
C HIS A 25 -20.70 6.21 6.44
N LEU A 26 -20.51 5.72 5.22
CA LEU A 26 -19.78 4.46 4.95
C LEU A 26 -18.31 4.56 5.37
N SER A 27 -17.68 5.71 5.16
CA SER A 27 -16.29 5.97 5.59
C SER A 27 -16.15 5.99 7.12
N GLU A 28 -17.08 6.65 7.83
CA GLU A 28 -17.13 6.67 9.29
C GLU A 28 -17.38 5.27 9.87
N GLU A 29 -18.28 4.49 9.27
CA GLU A 29 -18.55 3.11 9.67
C GLU A 29 -17.34 2.20 9.43
N LEU A 30 -16.69 2.30 8.26
CA LEU A 30 -15.46 1.57 7.97
C LEU A 30 -14.35 1.93 8.96
N HIS A 31 -14.14 3.22 9.24
CA HIS A 31 -13.14 3.67 10.21
C HIS A 31 -13.40 3.09 11.60
N ARG A 32 -14.66 3.07 12.05
CA ARG A 32 -15.05 2.46 13.32
C ARG A 32 -14.75 0.97 13.32
N LEU A 33 -15.16 0.23 12.28
CA LEU A 33 -14.93 -1.22 12.18
C LEU A 33 -13.42 -1.55 12.17
N LEU A 34 -12.62 -0.79 11.44
CA LEU A 34 -11.16 -0.95 11.43
C LEU A 34 -10.54 -0.64 12.79
N SER A 35 -11.00 0.42 13.46
CA SER A 35 -10.53 0.77 14.80
C SER A 35 -10.89 -0.30 15.83
N ASP A 36 -12.13 -0.80 15.79
CA ASP A 36 -12.63 -1.90 16.63
C ASP A 36 -11.84 -3.20 16.38
N ALA A 37 -11.39 -3.41 15.14
CA ALA A 37 -10.48 -4.50 14.78
C ALA A 37 -9.06 -4.33 15.33
N GLY A 38 -8.67 -3.14 15.76
CA GLY A 38 -7.30 -2.83 16.18
C GLY A 38 -6.40 -2.22 15.10
N PHE A 39 -6.93 -1.75 13.96
CA PHE A 39 -6.22 -0.84 13.06
C PHE A 39 -6.17 0.56 13.68
N THR A 40 -5.28 0.74 14.65
CA THR A 40 -5.09 2.00 15.38
C THR A 40 -3.70 2.55 15.09
N GLU A 41 -3.57 3.87 15.13
CA GLU A 41 -2.26 4.55 14.94
C GLU A 41 -1.21 4.03 15.93
N GLN A 42 -1.59 3.80 17.20
CA GLN A 42 -0.69 3.29 18.21
C GLN A 42 -0.14 1.90 17.85
N ARG A 43 -0.99 1.00 17.34
CA ARG A 43 -0.57 -0.35 16.94
C ARG A 43 0.27 -0.32 15.67
N ALA A 44 -0.08 0.52 14.70
CA ALA A 44 0.73 0.74 13.51
C ALA A 44 2.14 1.24 13.89
N LYS A 45 2.26 2.24 14.77
CA LYS A 45 3.56 2.73 15.27
C LYS A 45 4.37 1.66 15.98
N CYS A 46 3.72 0.84 16.81
CA CYS A 46 4.38 -0.28 17.49
C CYS A 46 4.94 -1.29 16.48
N GLN A 47 4.13 -1.65 15.49
CA GLN A 47 4.53 -2.59 14.44
C GLN A 47 5.68 -2.06 13.59
N GLN A 48 5.63 -0.79 13.19
CA GLN A 48 6.70 -0.13 12.44
C GLN A 48 8.00 -0.06 13.26
N SER A 49 7.91 0.24 14.56
CA SER A 49 9.08 0.26 15.45
C SER A 49 9.72 -1.13 15.59
N LEU A 50 8.89 -2.19 15.64
CA LEU A 50 9.36 -3.56 15.63
C LEU A 50 10.02 -3.91 14.29
N ALA A 51 9.42 -3.51 13.17
CA ALA A 51 9.99 -3.67 11.83
C ALA A 51 11.37 -3.01 11.71
N ASP A 52 11.53 -1.78 12.20
CA ASP A 52 12.80 -1.07 12.23
C ASP A 52 13.87 -1.80 13.04
N TRP A 53 13.49 -2.33 14.20
CA TRP A 53 14.39 -3.11 15.05
C TRP A 53 14.82 -4.41 14.37
N LEU A 54 13.88 -5.17 13.82
CA LEU A 54 14.15 -6.40 13.06
C LEU A 54 15.04 -6.13 11.86
N GLN A 55 14.82 -5.03 11.15
CA GLN A 55 15.70 -4.61 10.05
C GLN A 55 17.13 -4.33 10.54
N GLY A 56 17.29 -3.66 11.68
CA GLY A 56 18.59 -3.42 12.29
C GLY A 56 19.33 -4.72 12.61
N VAL A 57 18.65 -5.67 13.26
CA VAL A 57 19.21 -6.99 13.56
C VAL A 57 19.57 -7.76 12.29
N ALA A 58 18.67 -7.79 11.31
CA ALA A 58 18.89 -8.49 10.05
C ALA A 58 20.16 -7.99 9.35
N ARG A 59 20.33 -6.66 9.24
CA ARG A 59 21.53 -6.06 8.61
C ARG A 59 22.82 -6.43 9.32
N VAL A 60 22.82 -6.53 10.64
CA VAL A 60 24.00 -6.95 11.41
C VAL A 60 24.35 -8.41 11.09
N LEU A 61 23.35 -9.28 10.94
CA LEU A 61 23.55 -10.70 10.66
C LEU A 61 23.92 -11.00 9.20
N THR A 62 23.29 -10.32 8.25
CA THR A 62 23.45 -10.58 6.80
C THR A 62 24.59 -9.77 6.19
N GLN A 63 25.00 -8.67 6.82
CA GLN A 63 25.98 -7.71 6.29
C GLN A 63 25.58 -7.15 4.90
N ASP A 64 24.29 -7.17 4.56
CA ASP A 64 23.73 -6.63 3.32
C ASP A 64 22.92 -5.34 3.57
N ARG A 65 22.48 -4.69 2.48
CA ARG A 65 21.64 -3.47 2.51
C ARG A 65 20.15 -3.78 2.45
N ARG A 66 19.73 -4.85 3.11
CA ARG A 66 18.33 -5.25 3.20
C ARG A 66 17.46 -4.16 3.83
N GLN A 67 16.26 -3.99 3.28
CA GLN A 67 15.21 -3.13 3.79
C GLN A 67 13.95 -3.96 3.99
N MET A 68 13.27 -3.79 5.12
CA MET A 68 11.95 -4.40 5.30
C MET A 68 10.93 -3.60 4.50
N THR A 69 10.00 -4.29 3.85
CA THR A 69 8.94 -3.69 3.04
C THR A 69 7.60 -4.34 3.41
N GLY A 70 6.52 -3.87 2.78
CA GLY A 70 5.22 -4.50 2.90
C GLY A 70 4.54 -4.27 4.25
N SER A 71 3.58 -5.12 4.54
CA SER A 71 2.57 -4.93 5.58
C SER A 71 3.14 -4.66 6.98
N TYR A 72 4.27 -5.27 7.31
CA TYR A 72 4.97 -5.06 8.57
C TYR A 72 5.65 -3.70 8.66
N ALA A 73 6.39 -3.32 7.61
CA ALA A 73 7.07 -2.04 7.56
C ALA A 73 6.09 -0.86 7.50
N GLU A 74 4.87 -1.07 7.02
CA GLU A 74 3.85 -0.04 6.86
C GLU A 74 2.84 0.00 8.02
N GLY A 75 2.87 -1.00 8.92
CA GLY A 75 2.05 -1.02 10.14
C GLY A 75 0.61 -1.46 9.93
N TRP A 76 0.33 -2.24 8.88
CA TRP A 76 -1.00 -2.77 8.58
C TRP A 76 -1.06 -4.29 8.49
N ALA A 77 -0.02 -5.05 8.87
CA ALA A 77 -0.04 -6.53 8.81
C ALA A 77 -1.02 -7.24 9.76
N ASN A 78 -2.09 -6.58 10.20
CA ASN A 78 -3.22 -7.22 10.85
C ASN A 78 -3.96 -8.14 9.87
N SER A 79 -4.52 -9.23 10.39
CA SER A 79 -5.26 -10.19 9.60
C SER A 79 -6.52 -9.56 8.99
N LEU A 80 -6.63 -9.66 7.67
CA LEU A 80 -7.86 -9.35 6.94
C LEU A 80 -8.88 -10.50 7.02
N VAL A 81 -8.46 -11.69 7.45
CA VAL A 81 -9.33 -12.88 7.62
C VAL A 81 -10.09 -12.83 8.94
N GLN A 82 -9.48 -12.24 9.98
CA GLN A 82 -10.10 -12.02 11.28
C GLN A 82 -9.86 -10.58 11.73
N VAL A 83 -10.94 -9.83 11.87
CA VAL A 83 -10.98 -8.42 12.31
C VAL A 83 -10.71 -8.33 13.83
N ASN A 84 -9.57 -8.86 14.27
CA ASN A 84 -9.15 -8.95 15.67
C ASN A 84 -7.75 -8.36 15.94
N GLY A 85 -7.12 -7.80 14.89
CA GLY A 85 -5.83 -7.12 14.99
C GLY A 85 -4.66 -8.05 15.27
N ARG A 86 -4.82 -9.36 15.10
CA ARG A 86 -3.71 -10.30 15.15
C ARG A 86 -3.11 -10.37 13.75
N THR A 87 -1.80 -10.47 13.66
CA THR A 87 -1.16 -10.82 12.38
C THR A 87 -1.73 -12.14 11.88
N ALA A 88 -2.09 -12.22 10.60
CA ALA A 88 -2.54 -13.48 10.03
C ALA A 88 -1.40 -14.50 10.04
N ALA A 89 -1.73 -15.78 10.17
CA ALA A 89 -0.71 -16.84 10.22
C ALA A 89 0.09 -16.97 8.91
N ASP A 90 -0.49 -16.49 7.81
CA ASP A 90 0.07 -16.43 6.46
C ASP A 90 0.64 -15.05 6.09
N SER A 91 0.72 -14.11 7.05
CA SER A 91 1.38 -12.83 6.80
C SER A 91 2.89 -12.98 6.81
N ASP A 92 3.48 -12.88 5.63
CA ASP A 92 4.93 -12.90 5.45
C ASP A 92 5.59 -11.58 5.85
N ILE A 93 6.91 -11.63 6.06
CA ILE A 93 7.76 -10.44 6.26
C ILE A 93 8.52 -10.19 4.97
N ASP A 94 8.15 -9.13 4.26
CA ASP A 94 8.78 -8.78 3.00
C ASP A 94 10.11 -8.06 3.21
N TRP A 95 11.08 -8.40 2.37
CA TRP A 95 12.40 -7.79 2.36
C TRP A 95 12.84 -7.47 0.94
N THR A 96 13.45 -6.30 0.77
CA THR A 96 14.13 -5.90 -0.46
C THR A 96 15.62 -5.75 -0.21
N VAL A 97 16.45 -6.32 -1.07
CA VAL A 97 17.91 -6.12 -1.02
C VAL A 97 18.33 -5.27 -2.21
N LEU A 98 18.86 -4.07 -1.92
CA LEU A 98 19.43 -3.22 -2.96
C LEU A 98 20.90 -3.60 -3.15
N VAL A 99 21.20 -4.20 -4.31
CA VAL A 99 22.57 -4.52 -4.73
C VAL A 99 23.33 -3.22 -4.98
N ALA A 100 24.45 -3.02 -4.28
CA ALA A 100 25.28 -1.85 -4.46
C ALA A 100 25.75 -1.74 -5.93
N GLU A 101 25.86 -0.51 -6.43
CA GLU A 101 26.32 -0.20 -7.80
C GLU A 101 25.35 -0.60 -8.92
N GLN A 102 24.22 -1.23 -8.61
CA GLN A 102 23.16 -1.50 -9.57
C GLN A 102 22.13 -0.36 -9.59
N ASN A 103 21.95 0.24 -10.76
CA ASN A 103 20.92 1.25 -10.97
C ASN A 103 19.63 0.60 -11.49
N PHE A 104 18.54 0.79 -10.75
CA PHE A 104 17.20 0.36 -11.16
C PHE A 104 16.41 1.57 -11.64
N HIS A 105 15.72 1.41 -12.77
CA HIS A 105 14.82 2.43 -13.30
C HIS A 105 13.44 1.79 -13.53
N LEU A 106 12.39 2.53 -13.19
CA LEU A 106 11.04 2.15 -13.56
C LEU A 106 10.89 2.21 -15.08
N GLU A 107 10.09 1.31 -15.64
CA GLU A 107 9.76 1.32 -17.06
C GLU A 107 9.13 2.67 -17.46
N GLY A 108 9.63 3.27 -18.54
CA GLY A 108 9.22 4.61 -18.97
C GLY A 108 9.79 5.77 -18.15
N GLY A 109 10.51 5.51 -17.06
CA GLY A 109 11.12 6.52 -16.19
C GLY A 109 12.38 7.19 -16.76
N CYS A 110 13.05 6.56 -17.72
CA CYS A 110 14.21 7.16 -18.41
C CYS A 110 13.72 8.26 -19.38
N LYS A 111 13.64 9.52 -18.90
CA LYS A 111 13.21 10.69 -19.70
C LYS A 111 14.18 11.09 -20.81
N THR A 112 15.43 10.63 -20.75
CA THR A 112 16.43 10.95 -21.76
C THR A 112 16.67 9.73 -22.64
N LYS A 113 16.73 9.96 -23.96
CA LYS A 113 17.22 9.00 -24.97
C LYS A 113 18.71 8.67 -24.78
N LYS A 114 19.19 8.57 -23.55
CA LYS A 114 20.50 8.01 -23.27
C LYS A 114 20.38 6.52 -23.51
N ASP A 115 21.13 6.02 -24.47
CA ASP A 115 21.17 4.61 -24.87
C ASP A 115 21.51 3.65 -23.71
N SER A 116 21.83 4.15 -22.52
CA SER A 116 22.13 3.38 -21.32
C SER A 116 20.98 2.47 -20.86
N CYS A 117 19.70 2.88 -21.01
CA CYS A 117 18.56 2.04 -20.62
C CYS A 117 18.13 1.07 -21.75
N ARG A 118 18.59 1.25 -23.00
CA ARG A 118 18.07 0.52 -24.18
C ARG A 118 18.53 -0.93 -24.23
N ALA A 119 19.73 -1.20 -23.70
CA ALA A 119 20.30 -2.55 -23.55
C ALA A 119 20.17 -3.09 -22.12
N ALA A 120 19.45 -2.39 -21.23
CA ALA A 120 19.28 -2.83 -19.86
C ALA A 120 18.37 -4.07 -19.79
N THR A 121 18.73 -5.03 -18.94
CA THR A 121 17.90 -6.20 -18.69
C THR A 121 16.62 -5.78 -17.98
N ARG A 122 15.48 -6.11 -18.58
CA ARG A 122 14.17 -5.94 -17.95
C ARG A 122 13.96 -7.06 -16.93
N LEU A 123 13.79 -6.67 -15.66
CA LEU A 123 13.42 -7.60 -14.60
C LEU A 123 11.95 -7.98 -14.77
N GLN A 124 11.66 -9.27 -14.64
CA GLN A 124 10.30 -9.78 -14.72
C GLN A 124 9.70 -9.73 -13.33
N VAL A 125 8.66 -8.91 -13.15
CA VAL A 125 7.99 -8.79 -11.86
C VAL A 125 6.78 -9.73 -11.86
N MET A 126 6.75 -10.70 -10.95
CA MET A 126 5.60 -11.56 -10.68
C MET A 126 5.16 -11.37 -9.22
N GLU A 127 3.87 -11.09 -9.00
CA GLU A 127 3.29 -10.89 -7.67
C GLU A 127 4.00 -9.81 -6.81
N GLY A 128 4.64 -8.83 -7.45
CA GLY A 128 5.38 -7.76 -6.76
C GLY A 128 6.85 -8.06 -6.48
N HIS A 129 7.35 -9.22 -6.91
CA HIS A 129 8.75 -9.63 -6.74
C HIS A 129 9.47 -9.67 -8.10
N ALA A 130 10.70 -9.16 -8.15
CA ALA A 130 11.52 -8.98 -9.36
C ALA A 130 12.70 -9.95 -9.45
#